data_AF-A0A534TTP5-F1
#
_entry.id   AF-A0A534TTP5-F1
#
_cell.length_a   1.000
_cell.length_b   1.000
_cell.length_c   1.000
_cell.angle_alpha   90.00
_cell.angle_beta   90.00
_cell.angle_gamma   90.00
#
_symmetry.space_group_name_H-M   'P 1'
#
loop_
_entity.id
_entity.type
_entity.pdbx_description
1 polymer ?
#
loop_
_entity_poly.entity_id
_entity_poly.type
_entity_poly.pdbx_seq_one_letter_code
_entity_poly.pdbx_strand_id
1 'polypeptide(L)'
;MNDLHAHVADIPNVLLCLALALCIFTGLGESAPLGKLVLGVLPQVAVFALSVGACYAISSWEYPIYLVVFGFTVWLALTLRDGKSPWKPDVLLWTGALSLGVLASSFLLWSPHWFQMVPPPQGWGFVGWGMHSAPWDLAVVWGVQLFFVASYVMYRREAAKRPHAETNAVAPRKGKKRRQVAPPPPPVTPAGQASAGFPEVMLLVSFILIALPEIIYVKDIYPGDPRSNTVFKLYYQAWIILGAFSGFAAVLVWRGFPIVNRRWSDWYRIGAVIVLLAGAGYSLNAVDNGIGRGVPPFTIDGTAFLQKLLPADAAAIEWLNREVPGQPFIVEGVKESYTSRVFRRCSAGPSTNGCGGVAWTNR
;
A
#
# COMPACT_ATOMS: atom_id res chain seq x y z
N MET A 1 -5.77 24.46 3.30
CA MET A 1 -6.61 23.55 4.09
C MET A 1 -6.23 22.12 3.68
N ASN A 2 -5.32 21.48 4.41
CA ASN A 2 -4.92 20.09 4.14
C ASN A 2 -5.91 19.18 4.87
N ASP A 3 -7.01 18.83 4.20
CA ASP A 3 -7.82 17.70 4.63
C ASP A 3 -7.00 16.44 4.39
N LEU A 4 -6.39 15.91 5.45
CA LEU A 4 -5.61 14.68 5.36
C LEU A 4 -6.60 13.56 5.04
N HIS A 5 -6.61 13.13 3.79
CA HIS A 5 -7.51 12.08 3.33
C HIS A 5 -7.31 10.83 4.20
N ALA A 6 -8.41 10.18 4.58
CA ALA A 6 -8.41 9.02 5.47
C ALA A 6 -7.35 7.96 5.10
N HIS A 7 -7.20 7.64 3.82
CA HIS A 7 -6.19 6.70 3.30
C HIS A 7 -4.73 7.11 3.58
N VAL A 8 -4.47 8.43 3.66
CA VAL A 8 -3.14 8.97 4.00
C VAL A 8 -2.90 8.90 5.51
N ALA A 9 -3.93 9.15 6.31
CA ALA A 9 -3.86 8.99 7.76
C ALA A 9 -3.65 7.51 8.17
N ASP A 10 -4.14 6.55 7.38
CA ASP A 10 -4.05 5.11 7.66
C ASP A 10 -2.69 4.47 7.28
N ILE A 11 -1.78 5.18 6.58
CA ILE A 11 -0.47 4.64 6.17
C ILE A 11 0.28 3.95 7.32
N PRO A 12 0.41 4.55 8.53
CA PRO A 12 1.16 3.92 9.62
C PRO A 12 0.54 2.58 10.04
N ASN A 13 -0.79 2.48 10.04
CA ASN A 13 -1.52 1.28 10.43
C ASN A 13 -1.42 0.20 9.34
N VAL A 14 -1.50 0.60 8.07
CA VAL A 14 -1.21 -0.26 6.92
C VAL A 14 0.19 -0.86 6.98
N LEU A 15 1.22 -0.05 7.26
CA LEU A 15 2.60 -0.53 7.38
C LEU A 15 2.77 -1.47 8.58
N LEU A 16 2.06 -1.21 9.68
CA LEU A 16 1.99 -2.11 10.83
C LEU A 16 1.38 -3.47 10.45
N CYS A 17 0.27 -3.49 9.70
CA CYS A 17 -0.32 -4.73 9.18
C CYS A 17 0.68 -5.52 8.33
N LEU A 18 1.42 -4.88 7.42
CA LEU A 18 2.44 -5.56 6.61
C LEU A 18 3.59 -6.12 7.46
N ALA A 19 4.06 -5.37 8.45
CA ALA A 19 5.13 -5.80 9.35
C ALA A 19 4.68 -7.00 10.21
N LEU A 20 3.46 -6.96 10.74
CA LEU A 20 2.87 -8.06 11.50
C LEU A 20 2.68 -9.30 10.62
N ALA A 21 2.21 -9.13 9.38
CA ALA A 21 2.09 -10.22 8.42
C ALA A 21 3.45 -10.88 8.16
N LEU A 22 4.53 -10.11 8.00
CA LEU A 22 5.88 -10.65 7.88
C LEU A 22 6.30 -11.44 9.14
N CYS A 23 6.06 -10.91 10.34
CA CYS A 23 6.38 -11.59 11.59
C CYS A 23 5.61 -12.92 11.73
N ILE A 24 4.32 -12.93 11.36
CA ILE A 24 3.47 -14.12 11.39
C ILE A 24 3.97 -15.14 10.35
N PHE A 25 4.32 -14.70 9.15
CA PHE A 25 4.90 -15.54 8.12
C PHE A 25 6.16 -16.25 8.61
N THR A 26 7.10 -15.50 9.19
CA THR A 26 8.35 -16.06 9.70
C THR A 26 8.13 -17.01 10.86
N GLY A 27 7.23 -16.68 11.79
CA GLY A 27 6.93 -17.52 12.96
C GLY A 27 6.24 -18.83 12.58
N LEU A 28 5.30 -18.79 11.62
CA LEU A 28 4.64 -20.01 11.13
C LEU A 28 5.55 -20.87 10.25
N GLY A 29 6.59 -20.30 9.66
CA GLY A 29 7.56 -21.00 8.82
C GLY A 29 8.62 -21.80 9.59
N GLU A 30 8.67 -21.69 10.92
CA GLU A 30 9.67 -22.39 11.73
C GLU A 30 9.44 -23.91 11.81
N SER A 31 10.53 -24.65 12.03
CA SER A 31 10.50 -26.11 12.21
C SER A 31 10.10 -26.49 13.63
N ALA A 32 8.80 -26.39 13.95
CA ALA A 32 8.24 -26.85 15.22
C ALA A 32 6.81 -27.43 15.06
N PRO A 33 6.25 -28.10 16.09
CA PRO A 33 4.86 -28.55 16.08
C PRO A 33 3.90 -27.38 15.88
N LEU A 34 2.90 -27.55 15.00
CA LEU A 34 2.05 -26.45 14.52
C LEU A 34 1.34 -25.72 15.66
N GLY A 35 0.82 -26.45 16.66
CA GLY A 35 0.16 -25.83 17.81
C GLY A 35 1.06 -24.89 18.61
N LYS A 36 2.37 -25.19 18.73
CA LYS A 36 3.33 -24.30 19.40
C LYS A 36 3.60 -23.05 18.58
N LEU A 37 3.69 -23.18 17.25
CA LEU A 37 3.90 -22.05 16.34
C LEU A 37 2.70 -21.11 16.35
N VAL A 38 1.49 -21.68 16.23
CA VAL A 38 0.24 -20.92 16.31
C VAL A 38 0.19 -20.13 17.61
N LEU A 39 0.43 -20.79 18.75
CA LEU A 39 0.48 -20.13 20.07
C LEU A 39 1.55 -19.02 20.12
N GLY A 40 2.70 -19.23 19.48
CA GLY A 40 3.78 -18.24 19.39
C GLY A 40 3.45 -17.02 18.52
N VAL A 41 2.60 -17.16 17.49
CA VAL A 41 2.16 -16.05 16.64
C VAL A 41 0.84 -15.39 17.10
N LEU A 42 0.14 -15.97 18.09
CA LEU A 42 -1.14 -15.43 18.58
C LEU A 42 -1.06 -13.95 19.01
N PRO A 43 -0.01 -13.47 19.69
CA PRO A 43 0.09 -12.04 20.02
C PRO A 43 0.09 -11.15 18.76
N GLN A 44 0.86 -11.53 17.74
CA GLN A 44 0.95 -10.82 16.46
C GLN A 44 -0.38 -10.88 15.71
N VAL A 45 -1.06 -12.04 15.73
CA VAL A 45 -2.40 -12.22 15.16
C VAL A 45 -3.43 -11.34 15.87
N ALA A 46 -3.37 -11.22 17.20
CA ALA A 46 -4.27 -10.38 17.98
C ALA A 46 -4.06 -8.89 17.69
N VAL A 47 -2.82 -8.42 17.64
CA VAL A 47 -2.51 -7.04 17.24
C VAL A 47 -2.91 -6.80 15.79
N PHE A 48 -2.69 -7.77 14.90
CA PHE A 48 -3.14 -7.69 13.51
C PHE A 48 -4.66 -7.53 13.42
N ALA A 49 -5.43 -8.30 14.19
CA ALA A 49 -6.89 -8.20 14.24
C ALA A 49 -7.36 -6.82 14.73
N LEU A 50 -6.69 -6.24 15.73
CA LEU A 50 -6.96 -4.88 16.18
C LEU A 50 -6.65 -3.85 15.09
N SER A 51 -5.47 -3.94 14.47
CA SER A 51 -5.00 -3.02 13.43
C SER A 51 -5.82 -3.08 12.15
N VAL A 52 -6.17 -4.27 11.67
CA VAL A 52 -7.04 -4.41 10.49
C VAL A 52 -8.43 -3.88 10.79
N GLY A 53 -8.99 -4.13 11.99
CA GLY A 53 -10.25 -3.50 12.37
C GLY A 53 -10.18 -1.96 12.40
N ALA A 54 -9.03 -1.39 12.79
CA ALA A 54 -8.80 0.05 12.73
C ALA A 54 -8.79 0.58 11.29
N CYS A 55 -8.28 -0.21 10.33
CA CYS A 55 -8.41 0.12 8.91
C CYS A 55 -9.87 0.35 8.55
N TYR A 56 -10.82 -0.49 8.98
CA TYR A 56 -12.23 -0.25 8.65
C TYR A 56 -12.73 1.11 9.14
N ALA A 57 -12.34 1.50 10.36
CA ALA A 57 -12.78 2.74 10.98
C ALA A 57 -12.13 4.00 10.40
N ILE A 58 -10.87 3.91 9.99
CA ILE A 58 -10.15 5.03 9.36
C ILE A 58 -10.51 5.08 7.88
N SER A 59 -10.35 3.96 7.19
CA SER A 59 -10.58 3.82 5.76
C SER A 59 -11.05 2.40 5.36
N SER A 60 -12.34 2.30 5.06
CA SER A 60 -13.03 1.01 4.87
C SER A 60 -12.51 0.11 3.74
N TRP A 61 -11.69 0.64 2.82
CA TRP A 61 -11.16 -0.12 1.67
C TRP A 61 -9.94 -0.96 2.01
N GLU A 62 -9.17 -0.54 3.00
CA GLU A 62 -7.96 -1.20 3.48
C GLU A 62 -8.32 -2.49 4.23
N TYR A 63 -9.46 -2.48 4.94
CA TYR A 63 -9.94 -3.62 5.71
C TYR A 63 -9.95 -4.94 4.91
N PRO A 64 -10.70 -5.07 3.79
CA PRO A 64 -10.70 -6.31 3.00
C PRO A 64 -9.34 -6.62 2.37
N ILE A 65 -8.54 -5.61 2.02
CA ILE A 65 -7.22 -5.80 1.42
C ILE A 65 -6.27 -6.49 2.40
N TYR A 66 -6.19 -5.99 3.64
CA TYR A 66 -5.28 -6.56 4.63
C TYR A 66 -5.77 -7.89 5.21
N LEU A 67 -7.08 -8.17 5.19
CA LEU A 67 -7.59 -9.52 5.43
C LEU A 67 -7.11 -10.52 4.35
N VAL A 68 -7.10 -10.11 3.08
CA VAL A 68 -6.56 -10.93 1.98
C VAL A 68 -5.05 -11.13 2.11
N VAL A 69 -4.30 -10.07 2.47
CA VAL A 69 -2.86 -10.17 2.78
C VAL A 69 -2.63 -11.20 3.88
N PHE A 70 -3.39 -11.13 4.98
CA PHE A 70 -3.28 -12.07 6.10
C PHE A 70 -3.56 -13.51 5.66
N GLY A 71 -4.66 -13.73 4.95
CA GLY A 71 -5.05 -15.06 4.46
C GLY A 71 -3.97 -15.70 3.58
N PHE A 72 -3.45 -14.97 2.59
CA PHE A 72 -2.35 -15.46 1.75
C PHE A 72 -1.04 -15.66 2.52
N THR A 73 -0.77 -14.81 3.50
CA THR A 73 0.41 -14.93 4.38
C THR A 73 0.38 -16.24 5.15
N VAL A 74 -0.72 -16.54 5.84
CA VAL A 74 -0.87 -17.79 6.61
C VAL A 74 -0.87 -18.99 5.68
N TRP A 75 -1.64 -18.93 4.58
CA TRP A 75 -1.73 -20.03 3.63
C TRP A 75 -0.37 -20.42 3.04
N LEU A 76 0.41 -19.43 2.59
CA LEU A 76 1.71 -19.69 2.00
C LEU A 76 2.73 -20.14 3.05
N ALA A 77 2.74 -19.54 4.24
CA ALA A 77 3.63 -19.95 5.33
C ALA A 77 3.43 -21.44 5.69
N LEU A 78 2.18 -21.87 5.85
CA LEU A 78 1.84 -23.26 6.16
C LEU A 78 2.14 -24.22 5.01
N THR A 79 1.88 -23.79 3.77
CA THR A 79 2.20 -24.59 2.57
C THR A 79 3.69 -24.87 2.45
N LEU A 80 4.51 -23.83 2.64
CA LEU A 80 5.97 -23.94 2.55
C LEU A 80 6.57 -24.75 3.70
N ARG A 81 6.04 -24.60 4.92
CA ARG A 81 6.46 -25.38 6.10
C ARG A 81 6.31 -26.88 5.88
N ASP A 82 5.14 -27.29 5.41
CA ASP A 82 4.85 -28.72 5.28
C ASP A 82 5.54 -29.35 4.05
N GLY A 83 6.17 -28.54 3.17
CA GLY A 83 6.81 -29.00 1.93
C GLY A 83 5.84 -29.73 0.99
N LYS A 84 4.54 -29.44 1.13
CA LYS A 84 3.43 -30.24 0.63
C LYS A 84 2.48 -29.36 -0.18
N SER A 85 1.59 -30.00 -0.95
CA SER A 85 0.57 -29.32 -1.76
C SER A 85 -0.22 -28.26 -0.97
N PRO A 86 -0.48 -27.07 -1.56
CA PRO A 86 -1.26 -26.00 -0.93
C PRO A 86 -2.72 -26.39 -0.61
N TRP A 87 -3.20 -27.49 -1.17
CA TRP A 87 -4.57 -27.97 -1.06
C TRP A 87 -4.76 -28.99 0.06
N LYS A 88 -3.78 -29.14 0.95
CA LYS A 88 -3.89 -30.08 2.07
C LYS A 88 -4.99 -29.67 3.05
N PRO A 89 -5.80 -30.61 3.56
CA PRO A 89 -6.86 -30.31 4.53
C PRO A 89 -6.36 -29.54 5.75
N ASP A 90 -5.22 -29.92 6.32
CA ASP A 90 -4.65 -29.24 7.50
C ASP A 90 -4.27 -27.78 7.19
N VAL A 91 -3.63 -27.53 6.03
CA VAL A 91 -3.26 -26.18 5.59
C VAL A 91 -4.49 -25.32 5.43
N LEU A 92 -5.53 -25.83 4.76
CA LEU A 92 -6.79 -25.11 4.55
C LEU A 92 -7.54 -24.87 5.87
N LEU A 93 -7.57 -25.87 6.75
CA LEU A 93 -8.23 -25.77 8.06
C LEU A 93 -7.59 -24.69 8.93
N TRP A 94 -6.26 -24.71 9.08
CA TRP A 94 -5.57 -23.73 9.91
C TRP A 94 -5.55 -22.33 9.30
N THR A 95 -5.45 -22.23 7.97
CA THR A 95 -5.61 -20.95 7.26
C THR A 95 -7.00 -20.38 7.50
N GLY A 96 -8.04 -21.20 7.32
CA GLY A 96 -9.43 -20.82 7.55
C GLY A 96 -9.69 -20.43 9.00
N ALA A 97 -9.24 -21.23 9.96
CA ALA A 97 -9.41 -20.98 11.39
C ALA A 97 -8.75 -19.67 11.83
N LEU A 98 -7.50 -19.41 11.43
CA LEU A 98 -6.81 -18.15 11.76
C LEU A 98 -7.46 -16.95 11.07
N SER A 99 -7.83 -17.09 9.79
CA SER A 99 -8.45 -15.99 9.03
C SER A 99 -9.84 -15.64 9.57
N LEU A 100 -10.66 -16.65 9.90
CA LEU A 100 -11.95 -16.45 10.55
C LEU A 100 -11.79 -15.88 11.96
N GLY A 101 -10.77 -16.31 12.70
CA GLY A 101 -10.42 -15.74 13.99
C GLY A 101 -10.12 -14.25 13.89
N VAL A 102 -9.25 -13.84 12.96
CA VAL A 102 -8.95 -12.41 12.71
C VAL A 102 -10.19 -11.64 12.28
N LEU A 103 -10.99 -12.19 11.35
CA LEU A 103 -12.23 -11.56 10.90
C LEU A 103 -13.21 -11.33 12.06
N ALA A 104 -13.44 -12.35 12.88
CA ALA A 104 -14.35 -12.27 14.02
C ALA A 104 -13.80 -11.30 15.09
N SER A 105 -12.53 -11.40 15.45
CA SER A 105 -11.91 -10.53 16.45
C SER A 105 -11.89 -9.07 16.00
N SER A 106 -11.53 -8.79 14.75
CA SER A 106 -11.52 -7.42 14.21
C SER A 106 -12.93 -6.81 14.15
N PHE A 107 -13.94 -7.59 13.77
CA PHE A 107 -15.33 -7.16 13.82
C PHE A 107 -15.80 -6.87 15.25
N LEU A 108 -15.53 -7.77 16.20
CA LEU A 108 -15.96 -7.61 17.60
C LEU A 108 -15.32 -6.39 18.26
N LEU A 109 -14.00 -6.22 18.10
CA LEU A 109 -13.25 -5.10 18.68
C LEU A 109 -13.72 -3.73 18.16
N TRP A 110 -14.19 -3.68 16.91
CA TRP A 110 -14.63 -2.44 16.26
C TRP A 110 -16.14 -2.38 16.05
N SER A 111 -16.90 -3.25 16.71
CA SER A 111 -18.35 -3.38 16.52
C SER A 111 -19.16 -2.09 16.69
N PRO A 112 -18.83 -1.14 17.61
CA PRO A 112 -19.56 0.13 17.68
C PRO A 112 -19.49 0.92 16.37
N HIS A 113 -18.33 0.90 15.70
CA HIS A 113 -18.17 1.59 14.42
C HIS A 113 -18.96 0.91 13.30
N TRP A 114 -18.95 -0.43 13.25
CA TRP A 114 -19.74 -1.21 12.28
C TRP A 114 -21.23 -0.89 12.31
N PHE A 115 -21.80 -0.68 13.49
CA PHE A 115 -23.24 -0.42 13.63
C PHE A 115 -23.61 1.06 13.47
N GLN A 116 -22.65 1.98 13.57
CA GLN A 116 -22.90 3.43 13.46
C GLN A 116 -22.56 4.01 12.08
N MET A 117 -21.63 3.38 11.35
CA MET A 117 -21.18 3.88 10.05
C MET A 117 -22.21 3.58 8.95
N VAL A 118 -22.63 4.61 8.22
CA VAL A 118 -23.43 4.46 6.99
C VAL A 118 -22.50 4.57 5.78
N PRO A 119 -22.18 3.46 5.07
CA PRO A 119 -21.24 3.51 3.96
C PRO A 119 -21.85 4.26 2.74
N PRO A 120 -21.12 5.20 2.14
CA PRO A 120 -21.58 5.93 0.95
C PRO A 120 -21.78 5.11 -0.34
N PRO A 121 -21.00 4.03 -0.63
CA PRO A 121 -21.10 3.31 -1.90
C PRO A 121 -22.45 2.66 -2.18
N GLN A 122 -22.90 2.76 -3.43
CA GLN A 122 -24.24 2.34 -3.87
C GLN A 122 -24.21 1.05 -4.73
N GLY A 123 -23.21 0.19 -4.51
CA GLY A 123 -23.08 -1.12 -5.16
C GLY A 123 -21.92 -1.21 -6.16
N TRP A 124 -22.00 -2.19 -7.05
CA TRP A 124 -20.91 -2.60 -7.95
C TRP A 124 -21.29 -2.39 -9.43
N GLY A 125 -20.28 -2.17 -10.26
CA GLY A 125 -20.37 -2.10 -11.72
C GLY A 125 -19.22 -2.87 -12.39
N PHE A 126 -19.44 -3.31 -13.63
CA PHE A 126 -18.42 -3.94 -14.46
C PHE A 126 -17.76 -2.93 -15.38
N VAL A 127 -16.45 -3.07 -15.58
CA VAL A 127 -15.69 -2.21 -16.51
C VAL A 127 -15.98 -2.68 -17.94
N GLY A 128 -16.73 -1.86 -18.67
CA GLY A 128 -17.01 -2.04 -20.10
C GLY A 128 -15.91 -1.52 -21.02
N TRP A 129 -16.07 -1.82 -22.30
CA TRP A 129 -15.17 -1.42 -23.37
C TRP A 129 -14.93 0.09 -23.40
N GLY A 130 -13.66 0.49 -23.60
CA GLY A 130 -13.24 1.89 -23.66
C GLY A 130 -12.98 2.54 -22.30
N MET A 131 -13.28 1.87 -21.19
CA MET A 131 -12.96 2.38 -19.85
C MET A 131 -11.64 1.84 -19.30
N HIS A 132 -11.00 0.86 -19.95
CA HIS A 132 -9.77 0.24 -19.45
C HIS A 132 -8.57 1.20 -19.46
N SER A 133 -7.64 0.99 -18.53
CA SER A 133 -6.39 1.75 -18.53
C SER A 133 -5.56 1.38 -19.73
N ALA A 134 -4.96 2.38 -20.36
CA ALA A 134 -4.09 2.10 -21.46
C ALA A 134 -2.77 1.47 -20.98
N PRO A 135 -2.18 0.53 -21.74
CA PRO A 135 -0.93 -0.12 -21.34
C PRO A 135 0.23 0.85 -21.09
N TRP A 136 0.28 1.96 -21.82
CA TRP A 136 1.32 2.99 -21.64
C TRP A 136 1.12 3.78 -20.35
N ASP A 137 -0.12 4.10 -19.95
CA ASP A 137 -0.40 4.77 -18.68
C ASP A 137 0.01 3.89 -17.50
N LEU A 138 -0.26 2.57 -17.59
CA LEU A 138 0.20 1.60 -16.60
C LEU A 138 1.73 1.51 -16.56
N ALA A 139 2.40 1.58 -17.71
CA ALA A 139 3.87 1.58 -17.75
C ALA A 139 4.46 2.84 -17.11
N VAL A 140 3.83 4.00 -17.27
CA VAL A 140 4.24 5.25 -16.62
C VAL A 140 4.04 5.17 -15.11
N VAL A 141 2.89 4.68 -14.65
CA VAL A 141 2.57 4.58 -13.22
C VAL A 141 3.44 3.52 -12.53
N TRP A 142 3.60 2.34 -13.13
CA TRP A 142 4.21 1.18 -12.46
C TRP A 142 5.65 0.88 -12.89
N GLY A 143 6.22 1.62 -13.85
CA GLY A 143 7.49 1.29 -14.48
C GLY A 143 8.66 1.12 -13.50
N VAL A 144 8.74 1.96 -12.47
CA VAL A 144 9.78 1.89 -11.42
C VAL A 144 9.66 0.59 -10.63
N GLN A 145 8.46 0.27 -10.15
CA GLN A 145 8.20 -0.94 -9.36
C GLN A 145 8.39 -2.19 -10.22
N LEU A 146 7.85 -2.19 -11.44
CA LEU A 146 7.96 -3.32 -12.37
C LEU A 146 9.41 -3.64 -12.74
N PHE A 147 10.29 -2.63 -12.81
CA PHE A 147 11.72 -2.87 -12.96
C PHE A 147 12.29 -3.70 -11.80
N PHE A 148 11.96 -3.37 -10.54
CA PHE A 148 12.41 -4.13 -9.38
C PHE A 148 11.76 -5.52 -9.30
N VAL A 149 10.48 -5.65 -9.67
CA VAL A 149 9.80 -6.95 -9.77
C VAL A 149 10.47 -7.85 -10.81
N ALA A 150 10.72 -7.33 -12.02
CA ALA A 150 11.37 -8.09 -13.09
C ALA A 150 12.80 -8.51 -12.69
N SER A 151 13.54 -7.59 -12.06
CA SER A 151 14.89 -7.85 -11.56
C SER A 151 14.90 -8.93 -10.46
N TYR A 152 13.93 -8.91 -9.55
CA TYR A 152 13.74 -9.93 -8.52
C TYR A 152 13.43 -11.31 -9.12
N VAL A 153 12.47 -11.40 -10.05
CA VAL A 153 12.10 -12.65 -10.70
C VAL A 153 13.29 -13.22 -11.48
N MET A 154 14.02 -12.37 -12.20
CA MET A 154 15.24 -12.77 -12.90
C MET A 154 16.32 -13.27 -11.95
N TYR A 155 16.53 -12.59 -10.82
CA TYR A 155 17.47 -13.04 -9.78
C TYR A 155 17.08 -14.41 -9.23
N ARG A 156 15.81 -14.61 -8.87
CA ARG A 156 15.32 -15.92 -8.39
C ARG A 156 15.53 -17.02 -9.42
N ARG A 157 15.25 -16.75 -10.70
CA ARG A 157 15.45 -17.70 -11.81
C ARG A 157 16.92 -18.07 -12.00
N GLU A 158 17.82 -17.09 -11.98
CA GLU A 158 19.26 -17.34 -12.15
C GLU A 158 19.85 -18.03 -10.93
N ALA A 159 19.40 -17.68 -9.72
CA ALA A 159 19.82 -18.33 -8.47
C ALA A 159 19.41 -19.80 -8.44
N ALA A 160 18.21 -20.13 -8.94
CA ALA A 160 17.71 -21.51 -9.01
C ALA A 160 18.50 -22.42 -9.97
N LYS A 161 19.15 -21.86 -11.01
CA LYS A 161 19.99 -22.63 -11.94
C LYS A 161 21.30 -23.11 -11.32
N ARG A 162 21.75 -22.45 -10.25
CA ARG A 162 22.95 -22.88 -9.55
C ARG A 162 22.55 -24.04 -8.66
N PRO A 163 23.16 -25.25 -8.81
CA PRO A 163 22.98 -26.27 -7.80
C PRO A 163 23.36 -25.65 -6.46
N HIS A 164 22.52 -25.83 -5.44
CA HIS A 164 22.92 -25.58 -4.06
C HIS A 164 24.24 -26.33 -3.89
N ALA A 165 25.35 -25.60 -3.92
CA ALA A 165 26.62 -26.17 -3.56
C ALA A 165 26.40 -26.58 -2.11
N GLU A 166 26.17 -27.87 -1.91
CA GLU A 166 26.22 -28.49 -0.61
C GLU A 166 27.37 -27.82 0.14
N THR A 167 27.05 -27.36 1.33
CA THR A 167 27.96 -27.27 2.48
C THR A 167 28.68 -28.61 2.61
N ASN A 168 29.57 -28.91 1.67
CA ASN A 168 30.40 -30.08 1.67
C ASN A 168 31.50 -29.78 2.66
N ALA A 169 31.41 -30.52 3.77
CA ALA A 169 32.44 -30.77 4.74
C ALA A 169 33.83 -30.44 4.19
N VAL A 170 34.54 -29.57 4.92
CA VAL A 170 35.97 -29.35 4.72
C VAL A 170 36.66 -30.70 4.95
N ALA A 171 36.87 -31.46 3.87
CA ALA A 171 37.79 -32.58 3.90
C ALA A 171 39.18 -32.03 4.26
N PRO A 172 39.90 -32.60 5.24
CA PRO A 172 41.18 -32.05 5.66
C PRO A 172 42.20 -32.29 4.55
N ARG A 173 42.47 -31.24 3.74
CA ARG A 173 43.63 -31.24 2.85
C ARG A 173 44.90 -31.17 3.69
N LYS A 174 45.58 -32.30 3.83
CA LYS A 174 46.94 -32.39 4.38
C LYS A 174 47.88 -31.50 3.56
N GLY A 175 48.59 -30.62 4.25
CA GLY A 175 49.86 -30.04 3.81
C GLY A 175 49.77 -28.88 2.81
N LYS A 176 49.67 -27.65 3.32
CA LYS A 176 50.49 -26.48 2.92
C LYS A 176 50.13 -25.29 3.80
N LYS A 177 51.15 -24.63 4.37
CA LYS A 177 51.04 -23.49 5.29
C LYS A 177 50.15 -22.39 4.68
N ARG A 178 48.99 -22.13 5.30
CA ARG A 178 48.01 -21.12 4.87
C ARG A 178 48.48 -19.74 5.33
N ARG A 179 48.73 -18.84 4.38
CA ARG A 179 48.69 -17.39 4.61
C ARG A 179 47.26 -17.08 5.12
N GLN A 180 47.12 -16.47 6.30
CA GLN A 180 45.83 -16.04 6.83
C GLN A 180 45.27 -14.94 5.93
N VAL A 181 44.60 -15.33 4.86
CA VAL A 181 43.64 -14.49 4.16
C VAL A 181 42.42 -14.48 5.06
N ALA A 182 41.93 -13.29 5.43
CA ALA A 182 40.69 -13.12 6.16
C ALA A 182 39.62 -14.05 5.55
N PRO A 183 38.81 -14.75 6.36
CA PRO A 183 37.76 -15.60 5.82
C PRO A 183 36.95 -14.77 4.83
N PRO A 184 36.63 -15.31 3.63
CA PRO A 184 35.68 -14.63 2.77
C PRO A 184 34.45 -14.30 3.63
N PRO A 185 33.85 -13.10 3.48
CA PRO A 185 32.61 -12.81 4.18
C PRO A 185 31.70 -14.03 3.97
N PRO A 186 31.05 -14.52 5.04
CA PRO A 186 30.20 -15.69 4.91
C PRO A 186 29.34 -15.50 3.66
N PRO A 187 29.11 -16.54 2.84
CA PRO A 187 28.12 -16.42 1.80
C PRO A 187 26.93 -15.79 2.48
N VAL A 188 26.39 -14.71 1.92
CA VAL A 188 25.11 -14.21 2.35
C VAL A 188 24.14 -15.30 1.94
N THR A 189 24.12 -16.42 2.67
CA THR A 189 22.90 -17.11 2.99
C THR A 189 22.14 -16.04 3.73
N PRO A 190 21.16 -15.38 3.09
CA PRO A 190 20.18 -14.72 3.90
C PRO A 190 19.69 -15.81 4.86
N ALA A 191 19.38 -15.47 6.10
CA ALA A 191 18.71 -16.34 7.04
C ALA A 191 17.29 -16.75 6.53
N GLY A 192 17.17 -17.15 5.26
CA GLY A 192 16.11 -16.73 4.35
C GLY A 192 15.55 -17.86 3.49
N GLN A 193 15.74 -19.10 3.92
CA GLN A 193 14.77 -20.14 3.58
C GLN A 193 13.44 -19.91 4.30
N ALA A 194 13.44 -19.27 5.48
CA ALA A 194 12.23 -18.88 6.21
C ALA A 194 11.52 -17.62 5.66
N SER A 195 12.17 -16.82 4.80
CA SER A 195 11.61 -15.61 4.16
C SER A 195 11.41 -15.72 2.65
N ALA A 196 11.73 -16.87 2.05
CA ALA A 196 11.41 -17.17 0.67
C ALA A 196 9.92 -17.50 0.56
N GLY A 197 9.08 -16.49 0.32
CA GLY A 197 7.63 -16.67 0.10
C GLY A 197 6.82 -15.41 0.43
N PHE A 198 7.20 -14.67 1.48
CA PHE A 198 6.48 -13.43 1.82
C PHE A 198 6.51 -12.37 0.69
N PRO A 199 7.66 -12.13 0.02
CA PRO A 199 7.69 -11.23 -1.14
C PRO A 199 6.71 -11.66 -2.25
N GLU A 200 6.50 -12.97 -2.43
CA GLU A 200 5.54 -13.51 -3.39
C GLU A 200 4.07 -13.21 -2.98
N VAL A 201 3.75 -13.18 -1.68
CA VAL A 201 2.44 -12.70 -1.19
C VAL A 201 2.24 -11.23 -1.54
N MET A 202 3.25 -10.40 -1.29
CA MET A 202 3.20 -8.96 -1.61
C MET A 202 2.96 -8.73 -3.10
N LEU A 203 3.67 -9.48 -3.97
CA LEU A 203 3.49 -9.43 -5.41
C LEU A 203 2.09 -9.88 -5.81
N LEU A 204 1.63 -11.04 -5.33
CA LEU A 204 0.33 -11.59 -5.67
C LEU A 204 -0.80 -10.61 -5.34
N VAL A 205 -0.82 -10.08 -4.11
CA VAL A 205 -1.83 -9.12 -3.68
C VAL A 205 -1.75 -7.84 -4.51
N SER A 206 -0.55 -7.30 -4.73
CA SER A 206 -0.39 -6.08 -5.52
C SER A 206 -0.89 -6.23 -6.96
N PHE A 207 -0.60 -7.34 -7.62
CA PHE A 207 -1.10 -7.59 -8.98
C PHE A 207 -2.62 -7.79 -9.01
N ILE A 208 -3.21 -8.42 -7.98
CA ILE A 208 -4.67 -8.48 -7.85
C ILE A 208 -5.25 -7.07 -7.73
N LEU A 209 -4.69 -6.22 -6.87
CA LEU A 209 -5.16 -4.84 -6.68
C LEU A 209 -5.01 -3.98 -7.95
N ILE A 210 -3.99 -4.23 -8.77
CA ILE A 210 -3.80 -3.54 -10.05
C ILE A 210 -4.79 -4.03 -11.11
N ALA A 211 -5.08 -5.33 -11.14
CA ALA A 211 -5.96 -5.94 -12.13
C ALA A 211 -7.45 -5.75 -11.82
N LEU A 212 -7.84 -5.76 -10.54
CA LEU A 212 -9.24 -5.67 -10.12
C LEU A 212 -10.00 -4.45 -10.68
N PRO A 213 -9.46 -3.21 -10.67
CA PRO A 213 -10.15 -2.04 -11.22
C PRO A 213 -10.23 -2.00 -12.75
N GLU A 214 -9.64 -2.99 -13.43
CA GLU A 214 -9.83 -3.21 -14.87
C GLU A 214 -11.02 -4.15 -15.17
N ILE A 215 -11.59 -4.78 -14.15
CA ILE A 215 -12.69 -5.75 -14.27
C ILE A 215 -13.96 -5.21 -13.60
N ILE A 216 -13.83 -4.70 -12.37
CA ILE A 216 -14.95 -4.21 -11.56
C ILE A 216 -14.65 -2.86 -10.93
N TYR A 217 -15.69 -2.09 -10.66
CA TYR A 217 -15.59 -0.87 -9.88
C TYR A 217 -16.77 -0.73 -8.93
N VAL A 218 -16.56 0.05 -7.86
CA VAL A 218 -17.61 0.41 -6.92
C VAL A 218 -18.27 1.71 -7.37
N LYS A 219 -19.59 1.72 -7.46
CA LYS A 219 -20.37 2.90 -7.83
C LYS A 219 -20.31 3.94 -6.70
N ASP A 220 -19.82 5.13 -7.03
CA ASP A 220 -19.59 6.22 -6.08
C ASP A 220 -20.01 7.58 -6.68
N ILE A 221 -19.78 8.66 -5.94
CA ILE A 221 -20.17 10.05 -6.22
C ILE A 221 -19.60 10.68 -7.50
N TYR A 222 -18.85 9.92 -8.31
CA TYR A 222 -18.19 10.40 -9.53
C TYR A 222 -18.88 9.81 -10.78
N PRO A 223 -20.01 10.37 -11.23
CA PRO A 223 -20.77 9.83 -12.36
C PRO A 223 -20.03 9.92 -13.70
N GLY A 224 -19.16 10.93 -13.88
CA GLY A 224 -18.38 11.11 -15.11
C GLY A 224 -17.17 10.18 -15.24
N ASP A 225 -16.59 9.76 -14.11
CA ASP A 225 -15.40 8.90 -14.05
C ASP A 225 -15.66 7.70 -13.11
N PRO A 226 -16.51 6.74 -13.52
CA PRO A 226 -17.16 5.80 -12.62
C PRO A 226 -16.20 4.88 -11.85
N ARG A 227 -15.00 4.62 -12.40
CA ARG A 227 -13.99 3.76 -11.77
C ARG A 227 -12.87 4.49 -11.05
N SER A 228 -12.79 5.82 -11.18
CA SER A 228 -11.65 6.62 -10.70
C SER A 228 -11.36 6.38 -9.22
N ASN A 229 -12.38 6.36 -8.37
CA ASN A 229 -12.20 6.13 -6.94
C ASN A 229 -11.74 4.69 -6.61
N THR A 230 -12.22 3.70 -7.37
CA THR A 230 -11.77 2.31 -7.21
C THR A 230 -10.30 2.18 -7.63
N VAL A 231 -9.92 2.75 -8.78
CA VAL A 231 -8.53 2.80 -9.25
C VAL A 231 -7.66 3.46 -8.18
N PHE A 232 -8.03 4.66 -7.73
CA PHE A 232 -7.27 5.41 -6.74
C PHE A 232 -7.02 4.59 -5.46
N LYS A 233 -8.07 4.05 -4.84
CA LYS A 233 -7.94 3.35 -3.55
C LYS A 233 -7.17 2.04 -3.65
N LEU A 234 -7.39 1.25 -4.71
CA LEU A 234 -6.67 -0.01 -4.91
C LEU A 234 -5.23 0.21 -5.34
N TYR A 235 -4.98 1.16 -6.26
CA TYR A 235 -3.62 1.48 -6.70
C TYR A 235 -2.81 2.07 -5.57
N TYR A 236 -3.41 2.93 -4.74
CA TYR A 236 -2.75 3.49 -3.58
C TYR A 236 -2.19 2.39 -2.64
N GLN A 237 -2.98 1.35 -2.36
CA GLN A 237 -2.51 0.22 -1.55
C GLN A 237 -1.45 -0.62 -2.27
N ALA A 238 -1.61 -0.88 -3.57
CA ALA A 238 -0.59 -1.55 -4.37
C ALA A 238 0.74 -0.77 -4.41
N TRP A 239 0.70 0.57 -4.41
CA TRP A 239 1.88 1.43 -4.34
C TRP A 239 2.65 1.26 -3.04
N ILE A 240 1.95 1.19 -1.90
CA ILE A 240 2.58 0.96 -0.59
C ILE A 240 3.24 -0.43 -0.56
N ILE A 241 2.51 -1.47 -0.96
CA ILE A 241 2.99 -2.86 -0.93
C ILE A 241 4.18 -3.03 -1.90
N LEU A 242 4.04 -2.60 -3.16
CA LEU A 242 5.14 -2.69 -4.14
C LEU A 242 6.31 -1.78 -3.80
N GLY A 243 6.08 -0.65 -3.12
CA GLY A 243 7.15 0.22 -2.62
C GLY A 243 8.02 -0.50 -1.58
N ALA A 244 7.38 -1.11 -0.58
CA ALA A 244 8.07 -1.92 0.42
C ALA A 244 8.80 -3.13 -0.22
N PHE A 245 8.14 -3.83 -1.15
CA PHE A 245 8.74 -4.92 -1.91
C PHE A 245 9.95 -4.44 -2.72
N SER A 246 9.86 -3.29 -3.39
CA SER A 246 10.93 -2.76 -4.26
C SER A 246 12.19 -2.47 -3.46
N GLY A 247 12.06 -1.92 -2.24
CA GLY A 247 13.20 -1.71 -1.34
C GLY A 247 13.90 -3.02 -0.96
N PHE A 248 13.13 -4.05 -0.59
CA PHE A 248 13.64 -5.39 -0.31
C PHE A 248 14.33 -6.00 -1.54
N ALA A 249 13.64 -6.01 -2.69
CA ALA A 249 14.15 -6.54 -3.95
C ALA A 249 15.44 -5.83 -4.37
N ALA A 250 15.49 -4.51 -4.23
CA ALA A 250 16.64 -3.72 -4.64
C ALA A 250 17.92 -4.17 -3.92
N VAL A 251 17.85 -4.34 -2.60
CA VAL A 251 18.98 -4.78 -1.76
C VAL A 251 19.35 -6.23 -2.04
N LEU A 252 18.36 -7.12 -2.13
CA LEU A 252 18.57 -8.55 -2.39
C LEU A 252 19.29 -8.75 -3.73
N VAL A 253 18.78 -8.12 -4.78
CA VAL A 253 19.27 -8.24 -6.15
C VAL A 253 20.66 -7.61 -6.28
N TRP A 254 20.88 -6.43 -5.69
CA TRP A 254 22.17 -5.73 -5.72
C TRP A 254 23.31 -6.56 -5.14
N ARG A 255 23.04 -7.27 -4.03
CA ARG A 255 24.01 -8.13 -3.35
C ARG A 255 24.12 -9.51 -4.01
N GLY A 256 23.02 -10.05 -4.52
CA GLY A 256 22.93 -11.41 -5.05
C GLY A 256 23.43 -11.58 -6.48
N PHE A 257 23.11 -10.67 -7.40
CA PHE A 257 23.49 -10.82 -8.80
C PHE A 257 25.00 -10.90 -9.07
N PRO A 258 25.88 -10.13 -8.40
CA PRO A 258 27.33 -10.26 -8.61
C PRO A 258 27.83 -11.69 -8.36
N ILE A 259 27.19 -12.36 -7.39
CA ILE A 259 27.49 -13.74 -7.04
C ILE A 259 26.92 -14.65 -8.12
N VAL A 260 25.64 -14.48 -8.50
CA VAL A 260 24.86 -15.40 -9.35
C VAL A 260 25.14 -15.26 -10.87
N ASN A 261 25.20 -14.04 -11.39
CA ASN A 261 25.47 -13.76 -12.79
C ASN A 261 25.98 -12.32 -12.96
N ARG A 262 27.29 -12.18 -13.24
CA ARG A 262 27.95 -10.88 -13.35
C ARG A 262 27.37 -10.00 -14.45
N ARG A 263 26.99 -10.57 -15.60
CA ARG A 263 26.40 -9.80 -16.71
C ARG A 263 25.08 -9.18 -16.29
N TRP A 264 24.19 -9.95 -15.66
CA TRP A 264 22.91 -9.42 -15.15
C TRP A 264 23.12 -8.42 -14.01
N SER A 265 24.16 -8.58 -13.19
CA SER A 265 24.53 -7.58 -12.19
C SER A 265 24.82 -6.22 -12.81
N ASP A 266 25.60 -6.16 -13.88
CA ASP A 266 25.98 -4.89 -14.50
C ASP A 266 24.76 -4.21 -15.14
N TRP A 267 23.93 -4.98 -15.86
CA TRP A 267 22.67 -4.47 -16.43
C TRP A 267 21.70 -3.96 -15.36
N TYR A 268 21.53 -4.71 -14.27
CA TYR A 268 20.67 -4.30 -13.17
C TYR A 268 21.15 -3.00 -12.53
N ARG A 269 22.46 -2.84 -12.28
CA ARG A 269 23.01 -1.63 -11.66
C ARG A 269 22.80 -0.40 -12.54
N ILE A 270 23.08 -0.51 -13.83
CA ILE A 270 22.85 0.57 -14.81
C ILE A 270 21.36 0.90 -14.86
N GLY A 271 20.51 -0.11 -15.01
CA GLY A 271 19.05 0.06 -15.06
C GLY A 271 18.49 0.69 -13.78
N ALA A 272 18.95 0.26 -12.61
CA ALA A 272 18.51 0.79 -11.32
C ALA A 272 18.86 2.27 -11.18
N VAL A 273 20.08 2.68 -11.59
CA VAL A 273 20.47 4.09 -11.60
C VAL A 273 19.58 4.89 -12.55
N ILE A 274 19.35 4.41 -13.77
CA ILE A 274 18.50 5.09 -14.75
C ILE A 274 17.07 5.27 -14.22
N VAL A 275 16.47 4.19 -13.69
CA VAL A 275 15.10 4.20 -13.17
C VAL A 275 14.95 5.12 -11.95
N LEU A 276 15.93 5.13 -11.04
CA LEU A 276 15.93 6.03 -9.89
C LEU A 276 16.10 7.49 -10.32
N LEU A 277 16.96 7.77 -11.30
CA LEU A 277 17.12 9.13 -11.85
C LEU A 277 15.86 9.58 -12.59
N ALA A 278 15.20 8.69 -13.34
CA ALA A 278 13.92 9.00 -13.99
C ALA A 278 12.84 9.35 -12.96
N GLY A 279 12.75 8.58 -11.86
CA GLY A 279 11.85 8.87 -10.74
C GLY A 279 12.18 10.20 -10.05
N ALA A 280 13.47 10.51 -9.83
CA ALA A 280 13.89 11.79 -9.27
C ALA A 280 13.57 12.97 -10.21
N GLY A 281 13.66 12.77 -11.53
CA GLY A 281 13.28 13.75 -12.53
C GLY A 281 11.80 14.13 -12.49
N TYR A 282 10.91 13.19 -12.15
CA TYR A 282 9.49 13.50 -11.92
C TYR A 282 9.33 14.52 -10.79
N SER A 283 10.05 14.36 -9.67
CA SER A 283 9.97 15.31 -8.54
C SER A 283 10.37 16.74 -8.92
N LEU A 284 11.31 16.91 -9.84
CA LEU A 284 11.71 18.23 -10.34
C LEU A 284 10.58 18.91 -11.11
N ASN A 285 9.84 18.16 -11.93
CA ASN A 285 8.71 18.68 -12.70
C ASN A 285 7.41 18.76 -11.87
N ALA A 286 7.29 17.98 -10.80
CA ALA A 286 6.10 17.95 -9.97
C ALA A 286 5.85 19.28 -9.23
N VAL A 287 6.91 20.02 -8.88
CA VAL A 287 6.79 21.34 -8.25
C VAL A 287 6.11 22.34 -9.20
N ASP A 288 6.61 22.42 -10.43
CA ASP A 288 6.08 23.30 -11.46
C ASP A 288 4.63 22.95 -11.84
N ASN A 289 4.29 21.66 -11.91
CA ASN A 289 2.94 21.20 -12.26
C ASN A 289 1.95 21.23 -11.08
N GLY A 290 2.41 21.01 -9.85
CA GLY A 290 1.56 20.85 -8.67
C GLY A 290 1.25 22.16 -7.96
N ILE A 291 2.26 23.01 -7.76
CA ILE A 291 2.11 24.31 -7.08
C ILE A 291 1.92 25.44 -8.10
N GLY A 292 2.26 25.17 -9.37
CA GLY A 292 2.44 26.21 -10.37
C GLY A 292 3.70 27.02 -10.09
N ARG A 293 4.23 27.69 -11.12
CA ARG A 293 5.12 28.84 -10.90
C ARG A 293 4.25 29.99 -10.40
N GLY A 294 3.94 29.99 -9.10
CA GLY A 294 2.98 30.94 -8.54
C GLY A 294 3.39 32.39 -8.83
N VAL A 295 2.39 33.24 -9.04
CA VAL A 295 2.59 34.66 -9.31
C VAL A 295 2.73 35.37 -7.96
N PRO A 296 3.88 36.00 -7.66
CA PRO A 296 4.08 36.71 -6.40
C PRO A 296 3.01 37.79 -6.16
N PRO A 297 2.70 38.13 -4.89
CA PRO A 297 3.30 37.59 -3.67
C PRO A 297 2.70 36.25 -3.23
N PHE A 298 3.55 35.35 -2.73
CA PHE A 298 3.11 34.12 -2.08
C PHE A 298 2.60 34.44 -0.68
N THR A 299 1.38 34.01 -0.36
CA THR A 299 0.80 34.17 0.98
C THR A 299 0.08 32.90 1.39
N ILE A 300 0.16 32.59 2.69
CA ILE A 300 -0.63 31.53 3.33
C ILE A 300 -2.07 31.97 3.62
N ASP A 301 -2.34 33.27 3.46
CA ASP A 301 -3.67 33.84 3.59
C ASP A 301 -4.54 33.43 2.39
N GLY A 302 -5.44 32.49 2.62
CA GLY A 302 -6.40 32.03 1.61
C GLY A 302 -7.37 33.12 1.16
N THR A 303 -7.56 34.20 1.94
CA THR A 303 -8.45 35.31 1.56
C THR A 303 -7.84 36.21 0.50
N ALA A 304 -6.51 36.34 0.44
CA ALA A 304 -5.83 37.09 -0.60
C ALA A 304 -6.09 36.52 -2.00
N PHE A 305 -6.26 35.20 -2.11
CA PHE A 305 -6.69 34.54 -3.34
C PHE A 305 -8.10 34.95 -3.75
N LEU A 306 -9.03 35.01 -2.78
CA LEU A 306 -10.42 35.44 -3.01
C LEU A 306 -10.50 36.90 -3.44
N GLN A 307 -9.75 37.80 -2.81
CA GLN A 307 -9.69 39.21 -3.19
C GLN A 307 -9.30 39.40 -4.67
N LYS A 308 -8.42 38.53 -5.20
CA LYS A 308 -7.95 38.60 -6.58
C LYS A 308 -8.92 37.99 -7.59
N LEU A 309 -9.48 36.82 -7.28
CA LEU A 309 -10.27 36.04 -8.24
C LEU A 309 -11.79 36.23 -8.09
N LEU A 310 -12.26 36.55 -6.88
CA LEU A 310 -13.67 36.67 -6.52
C LEU A 310 -13.85 37.84 -5.52
N PRO A 311 -13.59 39.10 -5.92
CA PRO A 311 -13.58 40.25 -5.00
C PRO A 311 -14.94 40.49 -4.31
N ALA A 312 -16.05 40.22 -5.00
CA ALA A 312 -17.39 40.33 -4.41
C ALA A 312 -17.61 39.32 -3.27
N ASP A 313 -17.06 38.11 -3.43
CA ASP A 313 -17.13 37.04 -2.44
C ASP A 313 -16.29 37.37 -1.21
N ALA A 314 -15.09 37.92 -1.42
CA ALA A 314 -14.23 38.39 -0.34
C ALA A 314 -14.93 39.48 0.48
N ALA A 315 -15.56 40.46 -0.18
CA ALA A 315 -16.31 41.52 0.50
C ALA A 315 -17.52 40.97 1.28
N ALA A 316 -18.23 39.98 0.75
CA ALA A 316 -19.35 39.34 1.44
C ALA A 316 -18.89 38.57 2.70
N ILE A 317 -17.75 37.86 2.63
CA ILE A 317 -17.16 37.18 3.78
C ILE A 317 -16.73 38.18 4.86
N GLU A 318 -16.10 39.28 4.45
CA GLU A 318 -15.68 40.34 5.39
C GLU A 318 -16.89 40.99 6.07
N TRP A 319 -17.95 41.26 5.30
CA TRP A 319 -19.22 41.74 5.85
C TRP A 319 -19.84 40.76 6.85
N LEU A 320 -19.89 39.46 6.53
CA LEU A 320 -20.41 38.43 7.43
C LEU A 320 -19.61 38.37 8.75
N ASN A 321 -18.28 38.39 8.66
CA ASN A 321 -17.40 38.36 9.83
C ASN A 321 -17.59 39.60 10.73
N ARG A 322 -17.98 40.75 10.15
CA ARG A 322 -18.18 41.99 10.88
C ARG A 322 -19.56 42.10 11.50
N GLU A 323 -20.59 41.72 10.77
CA GLU A 323 -21.99 42.01 11.11
C GLU A 323 -22.73 40.84 11.76
N VAL A 324 -22.26 39.60 11.56
CA VAL A 324 -22.95 38.41 12.08
C VAL A 324 -22.16 37.79 13.24
N PRO A 325 -22.63 37.92 14.49
CA PRO A 325 -21.94 37.34 15.64
C PRO A 325 -22.15 35.83 15.71
N GLY A 326 -21.12 35.12 16.18
CA GLY A 326 -21.17 33.67 16.39
C GLY A 326 -20.90 32.86 15.12
N GLN A 327 -21.47 31.66 15.05
CA GLN A 327 -21.34 30.74 13.90
C GLN A 327 -22.73 30.51 13.29
N PRO A 328 -23.17 31.37 12.36
CA PRO A 328 -24.47 31.21 11.74
C PRO A 328 -24.50 29.98 10.82
N PHE A 329 -25.67 29.37 10.68
CA PHE A 329 -25.91 28.39 9.63
C PHE A 329 -26.02 29.11 8.29
N ILE A 330 -25.06 28.87 7.39
CA ILE A 330 -25.03 29.45 6.04
C ILE A 330 -25.51 28.40 5.05
N VAL A 331 -26.52 28.74 4.25
CA VAL A 331 -27.00 27.89 3.15
C VAL A 331 -26.42 28.43 1.84
N GLU A 332 -25.68 27.58 1.13
CA GLU A 332 -25.10 27.92 -0.17
C GLU A 332 -25.73 27.08 -1.29
N GLY A 333 -25.84 27.66 -2.49
CA GLY A 333 -26.36 26.95 -3.66
C GLY A 333 -25.40 25.85 -4.13
N VAL A 334 -25.92 24.65 -4.35
CA VAL A 334 -25.13 23.51 -4.82
C VAL A 334 -24.75 23.70 -6.29
N LYS A 335 -23.47 23.48 -6.63
CA LYS A 335 -22.94 23.47 -8.00
C LYS A 335 -22.01 22.28 -8.20
N GLU A 336 -21.74 21.95 -9.46
CA GLU A 336 -20.82 20.87 -9.84
C GLU A 336 -19.40 21.11 -9.34
N SER A 337 -18.76 20.04 -8.90
CA SER A 337 -17.35 20.02 -8.49
C SER A 337 -16.44 20.60 -9.57
N TYR A 338 -15.40 21.34 -9.15
CA TYR A 338 -14.36 21.92 -10.04
C TYR A 338 -14.84 23.00 -11.03
N THR A 339 -16.05 23.53 -10.89
CA THR A 339 -16.41 24.77 -11.58
C THR A 339 -15.72 25.97 -10.93
N SER A 340 -15.23 26.93 -11.72
CA SER A 340 -14.41 28.07 -11.26
C SER A 340 -15.08 29.02 -10.26
N ARG A 341 -16.37 28.83 -9.95
CA ARG A 341 -17.11 29.54 -8.89
C ARG A 341 -17.32 28.70 -7.62
N VAL A 342 -16.89 27.45 -7.60
CA VAL A 342 -16.93 26.56 -6.44
C VAL A 342 -15.57 26.58 -5.78
N PHE A 343 -15.32 27.63 -5.00
CA PHE A 343 -14.38 27.51 -3.90
C PHE A 343 -15.16 26.91 -2.73
N ARG A 344 -14.74 25.74 -2.23
CA ARG A 344 -15.23 25.21 -0.95
C ARG A 344 -14.89 26.23 0.13
N ARG A 345 -15.85 27.07 0.50
CA ARG A 345 -15.74 28.02 1.60
C ARG A 345 -15.93 27.27 2.91
N CYS A 346 -14.87 26.65 3.40
CA CYS A 346 -14.84 26.24 4.79
C CYS A 346 -14.43 27.48 5.61
N SER A 347 -15.42 28.22 6.12
CA SER A 347 -15.21 29.18 7.21
C SER A 347 -14.89 28.35 8.46
N ALA A 348 -13.59 28.17 8.73
CA ALA A 348 -13.13 27.41 9.88
C ALA A 348 -13.40 28.18 11.18
N GLY A 349 -14.36 27.71 11.97
CA GLY A 349 -14.33 27.88 13.42
C GLY A 349 -13.45 26.79 14.06
N PRO A 350 -12.80 27.02 15.22
CA PRO A 350 -11.77 26.12 15.77
C PRO A 350 -12.26 24.76 16.31
N SER A 351 -13.49 24.34 16.03
CA SER A 351 -14.05 23.13 16.62
C SER A 351 -15.15 22.54 15.74
N THR A 352 -14.80 21.94 14.62
CA THR A 352 -15.50 20.80 14.02
C THR A 352 -14.70 20.35 12.81
N ASN A 353 -14.02 19.22 12.97
CA ASN A 353 -13.48 18.47 11.85
C ASN A 353 -14.66 17.96 11.00
N GLY A 354 -14.62 18.24 9.71
CA GLY A 354 -15.58 17.78 8.72
C GLY A 354 -16.36 18.92 8.08
N CYS A 355 -15.96 19.33 6.88
CA CYS A 355 -16.89 19.92 5.92
C CYS A 355 -17.83 18.79 5.46
N GLY A 356 -18.74 18.40 6.37
CA GLY A 356 -19.74 17.37 6.19
C GLY A 356 -20.76 17.83 5.16
N GLY A 357 -21.13 16.91 4.27
CA GLY A 357 -22.19 17.11 3.31
C GLY A 357 -23.45 17.63 3.99
N VAL A 358 -24.13 18.54 3.31
CA VAL A 358 -25.48 19.00 3.61
C VAL A 358 -26.33 17.79 4.01
N ALA A 359 -26.81 17.79 5.25
CA ALA A 359 -27.76 16.81 5.72
C ALA A 359 -29.02 16.93 4.86
N TRP A 360 -29.34 15.84 4.15
CA TRP A 360 -30.60 15.70 3.44
C TRP A 360 -31.73 15.64 4.47
N THR A 361 -32.55 16.68 4.53
CA THR A 361 -33.91 16.58 5.06
C THR A 361 -34.88 16.81 3.90
N ASN A 362 -35.36 15.72 3.31
CA ASN A 362 -36.55 15.76 2.46
C ASN A 362 -37.74 16.08 3.37
N ARG A 363 -38.46 17.15 3.07
CA ARG A 363 -39.89 17.21 3.38
C ARG A 363 -40.67 16.49 2.31
#